data_AF-A0A1M7DWR2-F1
#
_entry.id   AF-A0A1M7DWR2-F1
#
_cell.length_a   1.000
_cell.length_b   1.000
_cell.length_c   1.000
_cell.angle_alpha   90.00
_cell.angle_beta   90.00
_cell.angle_gamma   90.00
#
_symmetry.space_group_name_H-M   'P 1'
#
loop_
_entity.id
_entity.type
_entity.pdbx_description
1 polymer ?
#
loop_
_entity_poly.entity_id
_entity_poly.type
_entity_poly.pdbx_seq_one_letter_code
_entity_poly.pdbx_strand_id
1 'polypeptide(L)'
;METKDYLIIGLGLLGWVWGIIQFKLNRKYQRSDKALEKRFDVYSNFMNQMDEIIFNMRTDPQMTYGIGNEFMEEVLTGDEIRINNALLKFNSDLLETTKKSLQPMMIVNQELNKLKLVASNKLLPKLNDYKRIVNDFTNDYQTVLNRMSNSNSLEQNANELKSIGQVERGNQMTELWQEIEQLMRDEIDYYKK
;
A
#
# COMPACT_ATOMS: atom_id res chain seq x y z
N MET A 1 -20.68 44.61 53.35
CA MET A 1 -19.67 43.97 52.48
C MET A 1 -18.47 44.89 52.43
N GLU A 2 -17.34 44.42 52.94
CA GLU A 2 -16.10 45.18 52.91
C GLU A 2 -15.44 45.06 51.51
N THR A 3 -14.56 46.01 51.16
CA THR A 3 -13.80 45.97 49.89
C THR A 3 -13.01 44.67 49.71
N LYS A 4 -12.63 44.02 50.81
CA LYS A 4 -11.97 42.70 50.83
C LYS A 4 -12.87 41.58 50.31
N ASP A 5 -14.18 41.64 50.56
CA ASP A 5 -15.13 40.62 50.11
C ASP A 5 -15.26 40.62 48.57
N TYR A 6 -15.32 41.82 47.97
CA TYR A 6 -15.37 41.98 46.52
C TYR A 6 -14.08 41.49 45.83
N LEU A 7 -12.92 41.70 46.46
CA LEU A 7 -11.64 41.18 45.95
C LEU A 7 -11.59 39.65 45.98
N ILE A 8 -12.06 39.02 47.06
CA ILE A 8 -12.10 37.56 47.19
C ILE A 8 -13.06 36.96 46.16
N ILE A 9 -14.25 37.54 45.98
CA ILE A 9 -15.22 37.10 44.97
C ILE A 9 -14.66 37.27 43.55
N GLY A 10 -13.98 38.39 43.26
CA GLY A 10 -13.34 38.65 41.98
C GLY A 10 -12.23 37.64 41.64
N LEU A 11 -11.37 37.32 42.61
CA LEU A 11 -10.32 36.31 42.46
C LEU A 11 -10.91 34.90 42.27
N GLY A 12 -11.98 34.57 43.00
CA GLY A 12 -12.70 33.31 42.83
C GLY A 12 -13.25 33.17 41.41
N LEU A 13 -13.91 34.20 40.88
CA LEU A 13 -14.44 34.20 39.51
C LEU A 13 -13.33 34.08 38.45
N LEU A 14 -12.22 34.79 38.62
CA LEU A 14 -11.07 34.69 37.71
C LEU A 14 -10.45 33.29 37.71
N GLY A 15 -10.31 32.66 38.88
CA GLY A 15 -9.83 31.27 39.01
C GLY A 15 -10.75 30.28 38.30
N TRP A 16 -12.07 30.44 38.43
CA TRP A 16 -13.06 29.61 37.73
C TRP A 16 -13.02 29.79 36.21
N VAL A 17 -12.96 31.03 35.73
CA VAL A 17 -12.84 31.33 34.28
C VAL A 17 -11.55 30.72 33.72
N TRP A 18 -10.43 30.87 34.43
CA TRP A 18 -9.15 30.26 34.05
C TRP A 18 -9.22 28.73 34.01
N GLY A 19 -9.83 28.11 35.02
CA GLY A 19 -10.04 26.65 35.07
C GLY A 19 -10.86 26.12 33.88
N ILE A 20 -11.93 26.83 33.49
CA ILE A 20 -12.76 26.47 32.33
C ILE A 20 -11.97 26.59 31.02
N ILE A 21 -11.17 27.66 30.87
CA ILE A 21 -10.32 27.86 29.69
C ILE A 21 -9.28 26.75 29.59
N GLN A 22 -8.57 26.46 30.69
CA GLN A 22 -7.59 25.38 30.79
C GLN A 22 -8.20 24.03 30.45
N PHE A 23 -9.38 23.72 30.97
CA PHE A 23 -10.08 22.47 30.67
C PHE A 23 -10.40 22.34 29.18
N LYS A 24 -10.93 23.40 28.54
CA LYS A 24 -11.22 23.38 27.10
C LYS A 24 -9.97 23.25 26.24
N LEU A 25 -8.90 23.97 26.58
CA LEU A 25 -7.63 23.89 25.87
C LEU A 25 -7.01 22.50 26.01
N ASN A 26 -6.89 21.98 27.23
CA ASN A 26 -6.30 20.68 27.49
C ASN A 26 -7.08 19.56 26.78
N ARG A 27 -8.42 19.61 26.81
CA ARG A 27 -9.26 18.66 26.08
C ARG A 27 -9.10 18.75 24.56
N LYS A 28 -8.85 19.94 24.01
CA LYS A 28 -8.57 20.15 22.59
C LYS A 28 -7.21 19.57 22.20
N TYR A 29 -6.17 19.88 22.96
CA TYR A 29 -4.81 19.36 22.73
C TYR A 29 -4.77 17.84 22.87
N GLN A 30 -5.32 17.26 23.94
CA GLN A 30 -5.39 15.81 24.09
C GLN A 30 -6.09 15.08 22.94
N ARG A 31 -7.12 15.68 22.34
CA ARG A 31 -7.79 15.10 21.16
C ARG A 31 -6.90 15.18 19.92
N SER A 32 -6.20 16.30 19.75
CA SER A 32 -5.25 16.49 18.65
C SER A 32 -4.09 15.49 18.76
N ASP A 33 -3.50 15.36 19.94
CA ASP A 33 -2.36 14.48 20.19
C ASP A 33 -2.75 13.01 19.95
N LYS A 34 -3.91 12.58 20.46
CA LYS A 34 -4.43 11.23 20.19
C LYS A 34 -4.70 10.97 18.72
N ALA A 35 -5.18 11.96 17.98
CA ALA A 35 -5.41 11.83 16.55
C ALA A 35 -4.08 11.71 15.78
N LEU A 36 -3.06 12.47 16.18
CA LEU A 36 -1.71 12.39 15.62
C LEU A 36 -1.05 11.05 15.93
N GLU A 37 -1.11 10.59 17.19
CA GLU A 37 -0.63 9.28 17.60
C GLU A 37 -1.30 8.17 16.80
N LYS A 38 -2.62 8.25 16.59
CA LYS A 38 -3.34 7.25 15.81
C LYS A 38 -2.96 7.27 14.33
N ARG A 39 -2.74 8.45 13.74
CA ARG A 39 -2.22 8.58 12.37
C ARG A 39 -0.85 7.94 12.25
N PHE A 40 0.06 8.26 13.17
CA PHE A 40 1.40 7.67 13.20
C PHE A 40 1.35 6.14 13.27
N ASP A 41 0.55 5.58 14.18
CA ASP A 41 0.36 4.13 14.31
C ASP A 41 -0.14 3.49 13.00
N VAL A 42 -1.19 4.06 12.39
CA VAL A 42 -1.74 3.54 11.14
C VAL A 42 -0.75 3.67 9.97
N TYR A 43 -0.04 4.79 9.85
CA TYR A 43 0.95 5.02 8.80
C TYR A 43 2.18 4.13 8.96
N SER A 44 2.69 3.97 10.18
CA SER A 44 3.83 3.11 10.48
C SER A 44 3.51 1.64 10.19
N ASN A 45 2.35 1.14 10.65
CA ASN A 45 1.92 -0.22 10.37
C ASN A 45 1.77 -0.48 8.87
N PHE A 46 1.21 0.48 8.14
CA PHE A 46 1.11 0.41 6.69
C PHE A 46 2.49 0.30 6.01
N MET A 47 3.44 1.18 6.37
CA MET A 47 4.78 1.15 5.79
C MET A 47 5.52 -0.17 6.08
N ASN A 48 5.42 -0.68 7.31
CA ASN A 48 6.02 -1.96 7.68
C ASN A 48 5.45 -3.13 6.86
N GLN A 49 4.13 -3.14 6.62
CA GLN A 49 3.51 -4.15 5.78
C GLN A 49 3.91 -4.03 4.31
N MET A 50 4.05 -2.80 3.80
CA MET A 50 4.57 -2.59 2.45
C MET A 50 6.00 -3.14 2.29
N ASP A 51 6.87 -2.90 3.27
CA ASP A 51 8.23 -3.43 3.28
C ASP A 51 8.26 -4.96 3.36
N GLU A 52 7.41 -5.56 4.20
CA GLU A 52 7.26 -7.02 4.30
C GLU A 52 6.81 -7.63 2.96
N ILE A 53 5.83 -7.01 2.30
CA ILE A 53 5.34 -7.43 0.98
C ILE A 53 6.45 -7.36 -0.07
N ILE A 54 7.20 -6.25 -0.12
CA ILE A 54 8.33 -6.07 -1.04
C ILE A 54 9.43 -7.09 -0.76
N PHE A 55 9.74 -7.34 0.51
CA PHE A 55 10.72 -8.33 0.92
C PHE A 55 10.32 -9.73 0.43
N ASN A 56 9.09 -10.16 0.74
CA ASN A 56 8.56 -11.46 0.34
C ASN A 56 8.55 -11.65 -1.19
N MET A 57 8.24 -10.59 -1.95
CA MET A 57 8.32 -10.63 -3.43
C MET A 57 9.76 -10.78 -3.94
N ARG A 58 10.74 -10.10 -3.33
CA ARG A 58 12.16 -10.20 -3.74
C ARG A 58 12.81 -11.51 -3.34
N THR A 59 12.34 -12.14 -2.27
CA THR A 59 12.90 -13.40 -1.77
C THR A 59 12.30 -14.64 -2.42
N ASP A 60 11.27 -14.52 -3.27
CA ASP A 60 10.73 -15.65 -4.03
C ASP A 60 11.76 -16.12 -5.09
N PRO A 61 12.43 -17.28 -4.88
CA PRO A 61 13.50 -17.74 -5.76
C PRO A 61 12.99 -18.14 -7.15
N GLN A 62 11.72 -18.58 -7.26
CA GLN A 62 11.10 -18.95 -8.52
C GLN A 62 10.83 -17.71 -9.40
N MET A 63 10.43 -16.59 -8.80
CA MET A 63 10.28 -15.31 -9.52
C MET A 63 11.60 -14.76 -10.07
N THR A 64 12.70 -15.01 -9.34
CA THR A 64 13.94 -14.27 -9.60
C THR A 64 14.88 -15.00 -10.56
N TYR A 65 15.04 -16.33 -10.42
CA TYR A 65 15.98 -17.09 -11.26
C TYR A 65 15.58 -18.56 -11.53
N GLY A 66 14.65 -19.14 -10.75
CA GLY A 66 14.35 -20.58 -10.80
C GLY A 66 13.70 -21.04 -12.11
N ILE A 67 12.68 -20.34 -12.57
CA ILE A 67 11.87 -20.78 -13.73
C ILE A 67 12.69 -20.80 -15.03
N GLY A 68 13.52 -19.79 -15.24
CA GLY A 68 14.38 -19.70 -16.42
C GLY A 68 15.53 -20.72 -16.42
N ASN A 69 16.17 -20.94 -15.26
CA ASN A 69 17.30 -21.86 -15.15
C ASN A 69 16.88 -23.33 -15.27
N GLU A 70 15.79 -23.74 -14.61
CA GLU A 70 15.28 -25.12 -14.71
C GLU A 70 14.87 -25.46 -16.15
N PHE A 71 14.22 -24.52 -16.85
CA PHE A 71 13.92 -24.68 -18.26
C PHE A 71 15.18 -24.80 -19.11
N MET A 72 16.16 -23.92 -18.89
CA MET A 72 17.39 -23.89 -19.70
C MET A 72 18.29 -25.10 -19.47
N GLU A 73 18.33 -25.63 -18.25
CA GLU A 73 19.04 -26.87 -17.92
C GLU A 73 18.46 -28.07 -18.69
N GLU A 74 17.13 -28.23 -18.70
CA GLU A 74 16.46 -29.31 -19.44
C GLU A 74 16.55 -29.12 -20.96
N VAL A 75 16.57 -27.88 -21.47
CA VAL A 75 16.81 -27.60 -22.90
C VAL A 75 18.24 -27.97 -23.32
N LEU A 76 19.23 -27.71 -22.47
CA LEU A 76 20.64 -27.94 -22.80
C LEU A 76 21.07 -29.39 -22.59
N THR A 77 20.38 -30.16 -21.76
CA THR A 77 20.80 -31.51 -21.34
C THR A 77 19.78 -32.61 -21.62
N GLY A 78 18.53 -32.27 -21.92
CA GLY A 78 17.43 -33.20 -22.12
C GLY A 78 17.29 -33.75 -23.54
N ASP A 79 16.56 -34.85 -23.65
CA ASP A 79 16.06 -35.36 -24.93
C ASP A 79 14.78 -34.63 -25.36
N GLU A 80 14.30 -34.87 -26.58
CA GLU A 80 13.12 -34.20 -27.15
C GLU A 80 11.86 -34.29 -26.27
N ILE A 81 11.70 -35.40 -25.52
CA ILE A 81 10.58 -35.62 -24.61
C ILE A 81 10.75 -34.77 -23.33
N ARG A 82 11.95 -34.75 -22.75
CA ARG A 82 12.29 -33.91 -21.60
C ARG A 82 12.15 -32.43 -21.92
N ILE A 83 12.60 -32.00 -23.09
CA ILE A 83 12.48 -30.61 -23.56
C ILE A 83 11.00 -30.22 -23.67
N ASN A 84 10.14 -31.08 -24.24
CA ASN A 84 8.71 -30.80 -24.32
C ASN A 84 8.03 -30.73 -22.95
N ASN A 85 8.39 -31.62 -22.02
CA ASN A 85 7.88 -31.57 -20.65
C ASN A 85 8.38 -30.32 -19.89
N ALA A 86 9.62 -29.90 -20.13
CA ALA A 86 10.18 -28.68 -19.57
C ALA A 86 9.47 -27.43 -20.11
N LEU A 87 9.08 -27.39 -21.39
CA LEU A 87 8.25 -26.34 -21.98
C LEU A 87 6.87 -26.23 -21.30
N LEU A 88 6.20 -27.37 -21.07
CA LEU A 88 4.91 -27.40 -20.37
C LEU A 88 5.03 -26.94 -18.92
N LYS A 89 6.08 -27.39 -18.22
CA LYS A 89 6.37 -26.99 -16.84
C LYS A 89 6.69 -25.49 -16.76
N PHE A 90 7.55 -24.98 -17.64
CA PHE A 90 7.88 -23.55 -17.74
C PHE A 90 6.63 -22.68 -17.93
N ASN A 91 5.72 -23.09 -18.82
CA ASN A 91 4.45 -22.39 -19.02
C ASN A 91 3.57 -22.43 -17.75
N SER A 92 3.48 -23.57 -17.06
CA SER A 92 2.75 -23.70 -15.80
C SER A 92 3.33 -22.80 -14.70
N ASP A 93 4.65 -22.79 -14.56
CA ASP A 93 5.36 -22.03 -13.52
C ASP A 93 5.22 -20.52 -13.79
N LEU A 94 5.31 -20.07 -15.05
CA LEU A 94 5.04 -18.68 -15.41
C LEU A 94 3.61 -18.25 -15.05
N LEU A 95 2.61 -19.11 -15.30
CA LEU A 95 1.23 -18.83 -14.92
C LEU A 95 1.04 -18.79 -13.41
N GLU A 96 1.68 -19.70 -12.67
CA GLU A 96 1.61 -19.74 -11.20
C GLU A 96 2.28 -18.50 -10.58
N THR A 97 3.46 -18.13 -11.05
CA THR A 97 4.17 -16.92 -10.62
C THR A 97 3.38 -15.65 -10.92
N THR A 98 2.74 -15.58 -12.09
CA THR A 98 1.86 -14.44 -12.45
C THR A 98 0.62 -14.38 -11.54
N LYS A 99 0.09 -15.51 -11.06
CA LYS A 99 -0.98 -15.52 -10.06
C LYS A 99 -0.48 -15.07 -8.68
N LYS A 100 0.70 -15.54 -8.26
CA LYS A 100 1.32 -15.16 -6.97
C LYS A 100 1.65 -13.67 -6.90
N SER A 101 2.05 -13.04 -8.01
CA SER A 101 2.36 -11.61 -8.04
C SER A 101 1.15 -10.69 -7.82
N LEU A 102 -0.09 -11.18 -8.02
CA LEU A 102 -1.31 -10.41 -7.72
C LEU A 102 -1.68 -10.37 -6.24
N GLN A 103 -1.30 -11.38 -5.46
CA GLN A 103 -1.63 -11.43 -4.03
C GLN A 103 -1.10 -10.19 -3.27
N PRO A 104 0.17 -9.77 -3.46
CA PRO A 104 0.68 -8.50 -2.96
C PRO A 104 -0.23 -7.31 -3.25
N MET A 105 -0.67 -7.12 -4.50
CA MET A 105 -1.51 -5.99 -4.90
C MET A 105 -2.88 -5.98 -4.18
N MET A 106 -3.45 -7.16 -3.93
CA MET A 106 -4.68 -7.28 -3.15
C MET A 106 -4.48 -6.87 -1.68
N ILE A 107 -3.33 -7.23 -1.09
CA ILE A 107 -3.00 -6.85 0.29
C ILE A 107 -2.79 -5.33 0.37
N VAL A 108 -2.01 -4.74 -0.56
CA VAL A 108 -1.82 -3.28 -0.66
C VAL A 108 -3.18 -2.57 -0.67
N ASN A 109 -4.13 -3.06 -1.47
CA ASN A 109 -5.46 -2.49 -1.56
C ASN A 109 -6.25 -2.55 -0.23
N GLN A 110 -6.14 -3.65 0.51
CA GLN A 110 -6.76 -3.77 1.83
C GLN A 110 -6.15 -2.77 2.81
N GLU A 111 -4.82 -2.62 2.79
CA GLU A 111 -4.10 -1.73 3.69
C GLU A 111 -4.33 -0.24 3.37
N LEU A 112 -4.45 0.11 2.09
CA LEU A 112 -4.88 1.45 1.66
C LEU A 112 -6.27 1.84 2.24
N ASN A 113 -7.18 0.87 2.48
CA ASN A 113 -8.47 1.19 3.11
C ASN A 113 -8.32 1.65 4.56
N LYS A 114 -7.30 1.15 5.28
CA LYS A 114 -7.03 1.57 6.65
C LYS A 114 -6.50 3.00 6.68
N LEU A 115 -5.63 3.37 5.74
CA LEU A 115 -5.12 4.75 5.60
C LEU A 115 -6.25 5.76 5.41
N LYS A 116 -7.26 5.42 4.61
CA LYS A 116 -8.42 6.29 4.33
C LYS A 116 -9.20 6.69 5.58
N LEU A 117 -9.12 5.92 6.67
CA LEU A 117 -9.83 6.23 7.93
C LEU A 117 -9.20 7.41 8.68
N VAL A 118 -7.90 7.66 8.48
CA VAL A 118 -7.14 8.66 9.23
C VAL A 118 -6.59 9.78 8.35
N ALA A 119 -6.61 9.58 7.03
CA ALA A 119 -6.15 10.52 6.02
C ALA A 119 -6.89 11.87 6.08
N SER A 120 -6.16 12.96 5.83
CA SER A 120 -6.78 14.27 5.66
C SER A 120 -7.55 14.38 4.34
N ASN A 121 -8.31 15.45 4.21
CA ASN A 121 -8.99 15.82 2.96
C ASN A 121 -8.01 16.03 1.78
N LYS A 122 -6.72 16.27 2.04
CA LYS A 122 -5.69 16.40 0.99
C LYS A 122 -5.11 15.06 0.56
N LEU A 123 -4.91 14.14 1.51
CA LEU A 123 -4.35 12.81 1.26
C LEU A 123 -5.39 11.84 0.69
N LEU A 124 -6.65 11.95 1.11
CA LEU A 124 -7.72 11.05 0.71
C LEU A 124 -7.93 10.96 -0.82
N PRO A 125 -7.95 12.06 -1.59
CA PRO A 125 -8.03 11.99 -3.06
C PRO A 125 -6.87 11.21 -3.67
N LYS A 126 -5.64 11.45 -3.20
CA LYS A 126 -4.43 10.78 -3.70
C LYS A 126 -4.45 9.28 -3.43
N LEU A 127 -4.88 8.88 -2.23
CA LEU A 127 -5.10 7.47 -1.90
C LEU A 127 -6.16 6.82 -2.79
N ASN A 128 -7.24 7.54 -3.13
CA ASN A 128 -8.26 7.02 -4.03
C ASN A 128 -7.74 6.85 -5.47
N ASP A 129 -6.96 7.81 -5.96
CA ASP A 129 -6.35 7.74 -7.30
C ASP A 129 -5.36 6.58 -7.39
N TYR A 130 -4.48 6.44 -6.39
CA TYR A 130 -3.54 5.34 -6.31
C TYR A 130 -4.28 3.99 -6.26
N LYS A 131 -5.30 3.87 -5.40
CA LYS A 131 -6.13 2.67 -5.30
C LYS A 131 -6.84 2.34 -6.61
N ARG A 132 -7.35 3.33 -7.34
CA ARG A 132 -7.97 3.12 -8.66
C ARG A 132 -6.96 2.47 -9.61
N ILE A 133 -5.74 3.01 -9.70
CA ILE A 133 -4.70 2.45 -10.58
C ILE A 133 -4.34 1.01 -10.17
N VAL A 134 -4.18 0.74 -8.86
CA VAL A 134 -3.96 -0.63 -8.35
C VAL A 134 -5.09 -1.56 -8.77
N ASN A 135 -6.34 -1.13 -8.64
CA ASN A 135 -7.51 -1.93 -9.00
C ASN A 135 -7.55 -2.22 -10.50
N ASP A 136 -7.39 -1.19 -11.33
CA ASP A 136 -7.44 -1.32 -12.78
C ASP A 136 -6.33 -2.26 -13.26
N PHE A 137 -5.12 -2.09 -12.72
CA PHE A 137 -4.00 -3.00 -12.97
C PHE A 137 -4.33 -4.43 -12.55
N THR A 138 -4.83 -4.63 -11.34
CA THR A 138 -5.16 -5.96 -10.82
C THR A 138 -6.27 -6.64 -11.65
N ASN A 139 -7.28 -5.88 -12.06
CA ASN A 139 -8.40 -6.37 -12.87
C ASN A 139 -7.95 -6.75 -14.29
N ASP A 140 -7.10 -5.94 -14.91
CA ASP A 140 -6.53 -6.24 -16.23
C ASP A 140 -5.69 -7.53 -16.16
N TYR A 141 -4.82 -7.64 -15.15
CA TYR A 141 -4.03 -8.84 -14.90
C TYR A 141 -4.91 -10.07 -14.65
N GLN A 142 -5.95 -9.97 -13.81
CA GLN A 142 -6.87 -11.07 -13.56
C GLN A 142 -7.63 -11.47 -14.82
N THR A 143 -8.05 -10.50 -15.64
CA THR A 143 -8.74 -10.74 -16.91
C THR A 143 -7.84 -11.53 -17.87
N VAL A 144 -6.58 -11.11 -18.00
CA VAL A 144 -5.61 -11.82 -18.84
C VAL A 144 -5.31 -13.22 -18.26
N LEU A 145 -5.07 -13.34 -16.96
CA LEU A 145 -4.85 -14.65 -16.31
C LEU A 145 -6.02 -15.62 -16.50
N ASN A 146 -7.26 -15.13 -16.43
CA ASN A 146 -8.45 -15.95 -16.63
C ASN A 146 -8.61 -16.40 -18.08
N ARG A 147 -8.06 -15.65 -19.04
CA ARG A 147 -8.02 -16.03 -20.46
C ARG A 147 -6.89 -17.00 -20.76
N MET A 148 -5.80 -16.94 -19.98
CA MET A 148 -4.69 -17.88 -20.11
C MET A 148 -5.06 -19.24 -19.52
N SER A 149 -4.84 -20.29 -20.32
CA SER A 149 -5.01 -21.67 -19.92
C SER A 149 -3.84 -22.51 -20.41
N ASN A 150 -3.55 -23.61 -19.71
CA ASN A 150 -2.63 -24.65 -20.17
C ASN A 150 -3.08 -25.31 -21.48
N SER A 151 -4.35 -25.11 -21.87
CA SER A 151 -4.93 -25.61 -23.13
C SER A 151 -4.80 -24.65 -24.32
N ASN A 152 -4.40 -23.40 -24.09
CA ASN A 152 -4.22 -22.42 -25.18
C ASN A 152 -2.85 -22.59 -25.84
N SER A 153 -2.70 -22.15 -27.08
CA SER A 153 -1.38 -22.13 -27.71
C SER A 153 -0.45 -21.14 -26.98
N LEU A 154 0.85 -21.46 -26.96
CA LEU A 154 1.88 -20.60 -26.36
C LEU A 154 1.86 -19.18 -26.95
N GLU A 155 1.61 -19.07 -28.26
CA GLU A 155 1.49 -17.81 -28.98
C GLU A 155 0.27 -16.97 -28.51
N GLN A 156 -0.86 -17.62 -28.24
CA GLN A 156 -2.05 -16.95 -27.74
C GLN A 156 -1.83 -16.41 -26.32
N ASN A 157 -1.22 -17.21 -25.43
CA ASN A 157 -0.89 -16.76 -24.07
C ASN A 157 0.15 -15.63 -24.08
N ALA A 158 1.17 -15.69 -24.96
CA ALA A 158 2.17 -14.64 -25.10
C ALA A 158 1.58 -13.30 -25.60
N ASN A 159 0.61 -13.34 -26.51
CA ASN A 159 -0.07 -12.15 -27.01
C ASN A 159 -0.99 -11.53 -25.94
N GLU A 160 -1.70 -12.35 -25.17
CA GLU A 160 -2.49 -11.88 -24.03
C GLU A 160 -1.59 -11.25 -22.95
N LEU A 161 -0.41 -11.82 -22.65
CA LEU A 161 0.57 -11.22 -21.73
C LEU A 161 1.16 -9.90 -22.24
N LYS A 162 1.38 -9.73 -23.55
CA LYS A 162 1.83 -8.45 -24.12
C LYS A 162 0.81 -7.32 -23.95
N SER A 163 -0.48 -7.66 -23.85
CA SER A 163 -1.52 -6.67 -23.55
C SER A 163 -1.41 -6.14 -22.12
N ILE A 164 -0.75 -6.90 -21.24
CA ILE A 164 -0.36 -6.47 -19.91
C ILE A 164 0.89 -5.61 -20.02
N GLY A 165 0.72 -4.34 -20.36
CA GLY A 165 1.82 -3.41 -20.36
C GLY A 165 1.33 -2.00 -20.18
N GLN A 166 1.63 -1.38 -19.03
CA GLN A 166 1.68 0.07 -18.93
C GLN A 166 2.82 0.51 -18.01
N VAL A 167 4.01 0.70 -18.61
CA VAL A 167 5.13 1.47 -18.01
C VAL A 167 4.62 2.81 -17.47
N GLU A 168 3.65 3.42 -18.16
CA GLU A 168 3.03 4.67 -17.77
C GLU A 168 2.23 4.57 -16.46
N ARG A 169 1.47 3.49 -16.23
CA ARG A 169 0.79 3.26 -14.94
C ARG A 169 1.80 3.02 -13.81
N GLY A 170 2.88 2.28 -14.09
CA GLY A 170 3.96 2.08 -13.11
C GLY A 170 4.62 3.40 -12.70
N ASN A 171 4.82 4.32 -13.65
CA ASN A 171 5.32 5.67 -13.38
C ASN A 171 4.31 6.48 -12.56
N GLN A 172 3.02 6.48 -12.95
CA GLN A 172 1.96 7.17 -12.21
C GLN A 172 1.80 6.66 -10.78
N MET A 173 1.91 5.34 -10.57
CA MET A 173 1.91 4.75 -9.23
C MET A 173 3.11 5.24 -8.43
N THR A 174 4.29 5.29 -9.04
CA THR A 174 5.52 5.75 -8.37
C THR A 174 5.42 7.23 -7.96
N GLU A 175 4.95 8.09 -8.86
CA GLU A 175 4.76 9.53 -8.58
C GLU A 175 3.71 9.75 -7.49
N LEU A 176 2.54 9.11 -7.59
CA LEU A 176 1.49 9.19 -6.58
C LEU A 176 1.95 8.65 -5.23
N TRP A 177 2.78 7.60 -5.22
CA TRP A 177 3.33 7.03 -4.00
C TRP A 177 4.23 8.03 -3.27
N GLN A 178 5.12 8.70 -4.00
CA GLN A 178 5.98 9.74 -3.42
C GLN A 178 5.16 10.90 -2.83
N GLU A 179 4.10 11.32 -3.53
CA GLU A 179 3.19 12.34 -3.01
C GLU A 179 2.44 11.88 -1.75
N ILE A 180 1.95 10.64 -1.73
CA ILE A 180 1.28 10.03 -0.57
C ILE A 180 2.23 9.98 0.62
N GLU A 181 3.47 9.54 0.42
CA GLU A 181 4.48 9.46 1.49
C GLU A 181 4.78 10.85 2.07
N GLN A 182 4.98 11.86 1.21
CA GLN A 182 5.21 13.23 1.67
C GLN A 182 4.02 13.76 2.47
N LEU A 183 2.80 13.55 2.00
CA LEU A 183 1.58 13.99 2.68
C LEU A 183 1.38 13.25 4.03
N MET A 184 1.69 11.96 4.11
CA MET A 184 1.66 11.22 5.38
C MET A 184 2.65 11.82 6.38
N ARG A 185 3.87 12.16 5.94
CA ARG A 185 4.91 12.80 6.78
C ARG A 185 4.48 14.20 7.24
N ASP A 186 3.85 14.98 6.37
CA ASP A 186 3.34 16.31 6.71
C ASP A 186 2.19 16.24 7.73
N GLU A 187 1.32 15.22 7.64
CA GLU A 187 0.19 15.04 8.55
C GLU A 187 0.57 14.64 9.98
N ILE A 188 1.76 14.05 10.15
CA ILE A 188 2.34 13.72 11.47
C ILE A 188 3.33 14.80 11.95
N ASP A 189 3.36 15.96 11.28
CA ASP A 189 4.23 17.11 11.58
C ASP A 189 5.73 16.75 11.66
N TYR A 190 6.19 15.72 10.91
CA TYR A 190 7.58 15.25 10.94
C TYR A 190 8.61 16.35 10.60
N TYR A 191 8.22 17.29 9.72
CA TYR A 191 9.08 18.39 9.24
C TYR A 191 8.81 19.75 9.89
N LYS A 192 7.82 19.90 10.78
CA LYS A 192 7.59 21.17 11.47
C LYS A 192 8.44 21.25 12.73
N LYS A 193 9.69 21.68 12.55
CA LYS A 193 10.50 22.30 13.61
C LYS A 193 10.61 23.79 13.37
#